data_AF-A0AAV5DDE7-F1
#
_entry.id   AF-A0AAV5DDE7-F1
#
_cell.length_a   1.000
_cell.length_b   1.000
_cell.length_c   1.000
_cell.angle_alpha   90.00
_cell.angle_beta   90.00
_cell.angle_gamma   90.00
#
_symmetry.space_group_name_H-M   'P 1'
#
loop_
_entity.id
_entity.type
_entity.pdbx_description
1 polymer ?
#
loop_
_entity_poly.entity_id
_entity_poly.type
_entity_poly.pdbx_seq_one_letter_code
_entity_poly.pdbx_strand_id
1 'polypeptide(L)'
;MLSAALSGSASNLVQSSVLNNGPTPVYPTGTEKNSGETWFEVQNNHFEEFFAPELDKHGYQALYKKRTIEVYTGSSQAIDGCATFFRRDRFSHVKKYEVEFNKAAQSLTDAIIPAAQKKLALTRLIKDNIALIAVLEAKFSNHGTENPGKRQLLCVANTHINIHHDLKDVKLWQVHTLLKGLEKIAVSADIPMLVCGDFNSTPGSTSHGLLARGKVDLLHPDLAVDPLGILRPPSKLSHQLPLVSAYSSFARMAGAGYDFDHQRRRMDPSTNEPLFTNCTRDFTGTIDYIFYTADSLTVESLLELLDEDSLRKDTALPSPVWSSDHIALLAEFRCIPRNRR
;
A
#
# COMPACT_ATOMS: atom_id res chain seq x y z
N MET A 1 -13.37 -4.71 -15.01
CA MET A 1 -12.63 -3.61 -14.38
C MET A 1 -12.38 -3.97 -12.92
N LEU A 2 -11.25 -3.55 -12.37
CA LEU A 2 -10.79 -3.81 -11.01
C LEU A 2 -10.63 -2.46 -10.33
N SER A 3 -11.30 -2.17 -9.22
CA SER A 3 -10.98 -0.97 -8.41
C SER A 3 -10.16 -1.37 -7.20
N ALA A 4 -9.18 -0.54 -6.83
CA ALA A 4 -8.37 -0.69 -5.63
C ALA A 4 -8.38 0.62 -4.84
N ALA A 5 -8.83 0.56 -3.59
CA ALA A 5 -8.71 1.66 -2.63
C ALA A 5 -7.58 1.40 -1.63
N LEU A 6 -6.94 2.45 -1.15
CA LEU A 6 -5.96 2.44 -0.07
C LEU A 6 -6.33 3.51 0.97
N SER A 7 -6.46 3.13 2.24
CA SER A 7 -6.78 4.06 3.34
C SER A 7 -6.04 3.69 4.63
N GLY A 8 -5.62 4.71 5.39
CA GLY A 8 -5.26 4.58 6.80
C GLY A 8 -6.51 4.47 7.68
N SER A 9 -6.37 3.86 8.86
CA SER A 9 -7.48 3.69 9.82
C SER A 9 -7.38 4.71 10.97
N ALA A 10 -8.53 5.18 11.47
CA ALA A 10 -8.59 6.17 12.55
C ALA A 10 -8.17 5.57 13.90
N SER A 11 -7.23 6.20 14.60
CA SER A 11 -6.75 5.76 15.93
C SER A 11 -7.54 6.31 17.13
N ASN A 12 -8.47 7.25 16.93
CA ASN A 12 -9.21 7.89 18.02
C ASN A 12 -10.74 7.88 17.83
N LEU A 13 -11.38 6.75 18.10
CA LEU A 13 -12.81 6.74 18.46
C LEU A 13 -12.91 6.91 19.98
N VAL A 14 -12.83 8.15 20.45
CA VAL A 14 -13.27 8.47 21.82
C VAL A 14 -14.79 8.31 21.84
N GLN A 15 -15.29 7.34 22.60
CA GLN A 15 -16.70 7.26 22.98
C GLN A 15 -17.10 8.58 23.68
N SER A 16 -17.67 9.51 22.91
CA SER A 16 -18.48 10.59 23.47
C SER A 16 -19.90 10.40 22.95
N SER A 17 -20.84 10.22 23.89
CA SER A 17 -22.24 9.92 23.63
C SER A 17 -23.05 11.11 23.09
N VAL A 18 -22.40 12.13 22.54
CA VAL A 18 -23.05 13.32 21.98
C VAL A 18 -22.23 13.89 20.81
N LEU A 19 -22.21 13.20 19.67
CA LEU A 19 -21.85 13.85 18.41
C LEU A 19 -22.84 13.42 17.33
N ASN A 20 -23.61 14.40 16.88
CA ASN A 20 -24.46 14.35 15.71
C ASN A 20 -23.65 13.79 14.53
N ASN A 21 -24.23 12.83 13.80
CA ASN A 21 -23.66 12.29 12.56
C ASN A 21 -23.31 13.44 11.60
N GLY A 22 -22.02 13.80 11.56
CA GLY A 22 -21.46 14.53 10.43
C GLY A 22 -21.59 13.68 9.17
N PRO A 23 -21.75 14.28 7.99
CA PRO A 23 -21.96 13.53 6.78
C PRO A 23 -20.77 12.60 6.55
N THR A 24 -21.05 11.31 6.46
CA THR A 24 -20.16 10.32 5.86
C THR A 24 -19.63 10.91 4.55
N PRO A 25 -18.32 10.79 4.22
CA PRO A 25 -17.82 11.22 2.93
C PRO A 25 -18.73 10.67 1.84
N VAL A 26 -19.36 11.56 1.08
CA VAL A 26 -20.27 11.17 0.01
C VAL A 26 -19.40 10.61 -1.11
N TYR A 27 -19.11 9.32 -1.04
CA TYR A 27 -18.56 8.58 -2.17
C TYR A 27 -19.58 8.67 -3.30
N PRO A 28 -19.16 8.93 -4.56
CA PRO A 28 -20.09 8.97 -5.68
C PRO A 28 -20.94 7.70 -5.71
N THR A 29 -22.26 7.92 -5.53
CA THR A 29 -23.31 6.93 -5.67
C THR A 29 -23.68 6.84 -7.14
N GLY A 30 -22.87 6.15 -7.92
CA GLY A 30 -23.14 5.94 -9.33
C GLY A 30 -22.30 4.82 -9.92
N THR A 31 -22.98 3.82 -10.47
CA THR A 31 -22.49 2.63 -11.19
C THR A 31 -21.97 1.46 -10.33
N GLU A 32 -22.35 0.24 -10.71
CA GLU A 32 -22.03 -1.02 -10.02
C GLU A 32 -20.51 -1.15 -9.77
N LYS A 33 -20.11 -1.02 -8.49
CA LYS A 33 -18.70 -0.97 -8.08
C LYS A 33 -18.05 -2.35 -8.19
N ASN A 34 -17.13 -2.52 -9.14
CA ASN A 34 -16.27 -3.70 -9.30
C ASN A 34 -15.00 -3.58 -8.43
N SER A 35 -15.16 -3.42 -7.10
CA SER A 35 -14.10 -2.93 -6.22
C SER A 35 -13.49 -3.96 -5.25
N GLY A 36 -12.22 -3.75 -4.93
CA GLY A 36 -11.52 -4.21 -3.75
C GLY A 36 -10.92 -3.02 -3.00
N GLU A 37 -10.71 -3.17 -1.70
CA GLU A 37 -10.23 -2.11 -0.81
C GLU A 37 -9.13 -2.66 0.09
N THR A 38 -8.09 -1.88 0.32
CA THR A 38 -6.92 -2.27 1.08
C THR A 38 -6.65 -1.21 2.15
N TRP A 39 -6.49 -1.65 3.40
CA TRP A 39 -6.49 -0.75 4.55
C TRP A 39 -5.28 -1.07 5.43
N PHE A 40 -4.58 -0.04 5.90
CA PHE A 40 -3.48 -0.18 6.88
C PHE A 40 -3.83 0.52 8.18
N GLU A 41 -3.08 0.19 9.25
CA GLU A 41 -3.33 0.63 10.63
C GLU A 41 -4.70 0.22 11.19
N VAL A 42 -5.32 -0.85 10.66
CA VAL A 42 -6.63 -1.31 11.14
C VAL A 42 -6.46 -1.97 12.51
N GLN A 43 -7.01 -1.38 13.56
CA GLN A 43 -7.00 -1.97 14.91
C GLN A 43 -7.77 -3.30 14.94
N ASN A 44 -7.28 -4.28 15.69
CA ASN A 44 -7.86 -5.64 15.73
C ASN A 44 -9.33 -5.65 16.17
N ASN A 45 -9.66 -4.95 17.25
CA ASN A 45 -11.04 -4.82 17.73
C ASN A 45 -11.92 -4.11 16.70
N HIS A 46 -11.45 -3.01 16.09
CA HIS A 46 -12.22 -2.33 15.04
C HIS A 46 -12.44 -3.23 13.82
N PHE A 47 -11.45 -4.05 13.45
CA PHE A 47 -11.61 -5.04 12.39
C PHE A 47 -12.71 -6.06 12.73
N GLU A 48 -12.62 -6.69 13.91
CA GLU A 48 -13.52 -7.77 14.32
C GLU A 48 -14.94 -7.29 14.64
N GLU A 49 -15.08 -6.14 15.27
CA GLU A 49 -16.35 -5.64 15.81
C GLU A 49 -17.10 -4.71 14.84
N PHE A 50 -16.38 -4.03 13.94
CA PHE A 50 -16.97 -3.04 13.05
C PHE A 50 -16.69 -3.30 11.56
N PHE A 51 -15.44 -3.21 11.11
CA PHE A 51 -15.15 -3.20 9.66
C PHE A 51 -15.51 -4.51 8.97
N ALA A 52 -15.11 -5.65 9.51
CA ALA A 52 -15.42 -6.93 8.89
C ALA A 52 -16.93 -7.24 8.90
N PRO A 53 -17.65 -7.09 10.04
CA PRO A 53 -19.11 -7.29 10.05
C PRO A 53 -19.87 -6.29 9.16
N GLU A 54 -19.46 -5.02 9.12
CA GLU A 54 -20.17 -4.00 8.33
C GLU A 54 -19.94 -4.21 6.83
N LEU A 55 -18.70 -4.41 6.40
CA LEU A 55 -18.39 -4.65 4.99
C LEU A 55 -18.92 -6.03 4.53
N ASP A 56 -19.07 -7.00 5.43
CA ASP A 56 -19.73 -8.27 5.15
C ASP A 56 -21.19 -8.07 4.69
N LYS A 57 -21.95 -7.19 5.35
CA LYS A 57 -23.32 -6.82 4.95
C LYS A 57 -23.38 -6.23 3.54
N HIS A 58 -22.29 -5.60 3.11
CA HIS A 58 -22.12 -5.05 1.77
C HIS A 58 -21.47 -6.02 0.77
N GLY A 59 -21.34 -7.30 1.12
CA GLY A 59 -20.88 -8.37 0.23
C GLY A 59 -19.36 -8.51 0.12
N TYR A 60 -18.59 -7.84 0.98
CA TYR A 60 -17.14 -7.96 1.01
C TYR A 60 -16.69 -9.10 1.91
N GLN A 61 -15.67 -9.83 1.47
CA GLN A 61 -14.86 -10.71 2.30
C GLN A 61 -13.58 -9.99 2.69
N ALA A 62 -13.11 -10.23 3.91
CA ALA A 62 -11.92 -9.61 4.46
C ALA A 62 -10.82 -10.63 4.73
N LEU A 63 -9.58 -10.22 4.51
CA LEU A 63 -8.38 -10.86 5.04
C LEU A 63 -7.68 -9.85 5.93
N TYR A 64 -7.21 -10.29 7.09
CA TYR A 64 -6.52 -9.41 8.03
C TYR A 64 -5.27 -10.08 8.57
N LYS A 65 -4.22 -9.30 8.75
CA LYS A 65 -3.01 -9.70 9.47
C LYS A 65 -2.71 -8.61 10.48
N LYS A 66 -2.82 -8.97 11.76
CA LYS A 66 -2.35 -8.13 12.87
C LYS A 66 -0.83 -8.17 13.01
N ARG A 67 -0.29 -7.06 13.52
CA ARG A 67 1.02 -6.96 14.15
C ARG A 67 1.08 -7.80 15.43
N THR A 68 2.23 -7.83 16.10
CA THR A 68 2.43 -8.69 17.29
C THR A 68 2.66 -7.92 18.57
N ILE A 69 3.04 -6.65 18.47
CA ILE A 69 3.31 -5.74 19.58
C ILE A 69 2.10 -4.82 19.76
N GLU A 70 1.67 -4.69 21.00
CA GLU A 70 0.62 -3.75 21.40
C GLU A 70 1.12 -2.31 21.35
N VAL A 71 0.30 -1.44 20.75
CA VAL A 71 0.48 0.01 20.75
C VAL A 71 -0.50 0.61 21.74
N TYR A 72 -0.02 1.52 22.59
CA TYR A 72 -0.89 2.23 23.51
C TYR A 72 -1.66 3.33 22.77
N THR A 73 -2.99 3.29 22.82
CA THR A 73 -3.89 4.23 22.12
C THR A 73 -4.56 5.22 23.08
N GLY A 74 -3.94 5.51 24.22
CA GLY A 74 -4.47 6.43 25.24
C GLY A 74 -5.48 5.78 26.19
N SER A 75 -6.49 5.07 25.69
CA SER A 75 -7.49 4.40 26.55
C SER A 75 -7.24 2.89 26.75
N SER A 76 -6.56 2.25 25.80
CA SER A 76 -6.32 0.80 25.81
C SER A 76 -5.07 0.42 25.02
N GLN A 77 -4.54 -0.77 25.27
CA GLN A 77 -3.61 -1.42 24.37
C GLN A 77 -4.38 -1.92 23.15
N ALA A 78 -3.94 -1.54 21.95
CA ALA A 78 -4.51 -2.00 20.71
C ALA A 78 -3.39 -2.56 19.82
N ILE A 79 -3.70 -3.61 19.06
CA ILE A 79 -2.80 -4.14 18.05
C ILE A 79 -3.42 -3.80 16.70
N ASP A 80 -2.69 -3.08 15.87
CA ASP A 80 -3.10 -2.75 14.50
C ASP A 80 -2.57 -3.77 13.49
N GLY A 81 -2.94 -3.58 12.22
CA GLY A 81 -2.57 -4.50 11.16
C GLY A 81 -2.94 -4.00 9.76
N CYS A 82 -2.83 -4.92 8.80
CA CYS A 82 -3.19 -4.71 7.41
C CYS A 82 -4.42 -5.56 7.08
N ALA A 83 -5.43 -4.94 6.48
CA ALA A 83 -6.63 -5.60 5.98
C ALA A 83 -6.75 -5.47 4.46
N THR A 84 -7.33 -6.48 3.81
CA THR A 84 -7.71 -6.47 2.40
C THR A 84 -9.13 -6.98 2.28
N PHE A 85 -10.01 -6.13 1.77
CA PHE A 85 -11.42 -6.41 1.53
C PHE A 85 -11.66 -6.57 0.03
N PHE A 86 -12.49 -7.53 -0.38
CA PHE A 86 -12.85 -7.75 -1.78
C PHE A 86 -14.27 -8.28 -1.90
N ARG A 87 -15.02 -7.90 -2.94
CA ARG A 87 -16.39 -8.40 -3.10
C ARG A 87 -16.42 -9.89 -3.43
N ARG A 88 -17.24 -10.65 -2.70
CA ARG A 88 -17.39 -12.11 -2.86
C ARG A 88 -17.95 -12.53 -4.21
N ASP A 89 -18.77 -11.70 -4.81
CA ASP A 89 -19.38 -11.96 -6.12
C ASP A 89 -18.41 -11.69 -7.27
N ARG A 90 -17.36 -10.89 -7.03
CA ARG A 90 -16.32 -10.55 -8.02
C ARG A 90 -15.06 -11.36 -7.87
N PHE A 91 -14.69 -11.74 -6.64
CA PHE A 91 -13.46 -12.47 -6.37
C PHE A 91 -13.68 -13.63 -5.41
N SER A 92 -12.87 -14.67 -5.56
CA SER A 92 -12.65 -15.69 -4.54
C SER A 92 -11.21 -15.65 -4.05
N HIS A 93 -11.03 -15.84 -2.75
CA HIS A 93 -9.71 -16.04 -2.17
C HIS A 93 -9.10 -17.36 -2.67
N VAL A 94 -7.84 -17.30 -3.11
CA VAL A 94 -7.06 -18.49 -3.51
C VAL A 94 -5.96 -18.78 -2.50
N LYS A 95 -5.19 -17.75 -2.15
CA LYS A 95 -4.05 -17.90 -1.24
C LYS A 95 -3.81 -16.62 -0.45
N LYS A 96 -3.41 -16.78 0.81
CA LYS A 96 -2.96 -15.71 1.69
C LYS A 96 -1.50 -15.98 2.03
N TYR A 97 -0.66 -14.96 1.92
CA TYR A 97 0.70 -14.97 2.44
C TYR A 97 0.85 -13.82 3.43
N GLU A 98 1.57 -14.07 4.51
CA GLU A 98 1.83 -13.11 5.56
C GLU A 98 3.34 -12.97 5.69
N VAL A 99 3.82 -11.73 5.60
CA VAL A 99 5.22 -11.41 5.82
C VAL A 99 5.34 -10.76 7.19
N GLU A 100 6.04 -11.41 8.09
CA GLU A 100 6.44 -10.84 9.38
C GLU A 100 7.91 -10.42 9.26
N PHE A 101 8.16 -9.11 9.13
CA PHE A 101 9.53 -8.63 8.94
C PHE A 101 10.42 -8.96 10.15
N ASN A 102 9.86 -9.12 11.35
CA ASN A 102 10.59 -9.60 12.53
C ASN A 102 11.17 -11.02 12.33
N LYS A 103 10.40 -11.95 11.77
CA LYS A 103 10.87 -13.32 11.48
C LYS A 103 11.95 -13.31 10.40
N ALA A 104 11.77 -12.48 9.37
CA ALA A 104 12.78 -12.29 8.33
C ALA A 104 14.07 -11.66 8.89
N ALA A 105 13.94 -10.70 9.81
CA ALA A 105 15.07 -10.04 10.47
C ALA A 105 15.86 -11.02 11.35
N GLN A 106 15.17 -11.91 12.07
CA GLN A 106 15.81 -12.97 12.84
C GLN A 106 16.61 -13.89 11.93
N SER A 107 15.99 -14.36 10.84
CA SER A 107 16.64 -15.24 9.86
C SER A 107 17.86 -14.58 9.19
N LEU A 108 17.76 -13.29 8.83
CA LEU A 108 18.88 -12.51 8.31
C LEU A 108 20.00 -12.39 9.34
N THR A 109 19.64 -12.02 10.58
CA THR A 109 20.60 -11.86 11.67
C THR A 109 21.36 -13.15 11.96
N ASP A 110 20.67 -14.29 11.93
CA ASP A 110 21.30 -15.59 12.14
C ASP A 110 22.20 -16.01 10.97
N ALA A 111 21.86 -15.62 9.74
CA ALA A 111 22.58 -15.98 8.54
C ALA A 111 23.85 -15.15 8.30
N ILE A 112 23.80 -13.83 8.53
CA ILE A 112 24.87 -12.92 8.08
C ILE A 112 25.50 -12.05 9.19
N ILE A 113 24.87 -11.93 10.36
CA ILE A 113 25.36 -11.03 11.42
C ILE A 113 26.20 -11.83 12.44
N PRO A 114 27.44 -11.38 12.76
CA PRO A 114 28.26 -12.00 13.79
C PRO A 114 27.59 -12.06 15.16
N ALA A 115 27.85 -13.13 15.93
CA ALA A 115 27.24 -13.37 17.24
C ALA A 115 27.31 -12.15 18.19
N ALA A 116 28.45 -11.46 18.22
CA ALA A 116 28.67 -10.28 19.07
C ALA A 116 27.75 -9.09 18.75
N GLN A 117 27.23 -8.99 17.52
CA GLN A 117 26.39 -7.89 17.07
C GLN A 117 24.90 -8.25 16.99
N LYS A 118 24.52 -9.53 17.20
CA LYS A 118 23.13 -9.99 17.05
C LYS A 118 22.14 -9.18 17.87
N LYS A 119 22.44 -8.90 19.15
CA LYS A 119 21.55 -8.11 20.01
C LYS A 119 21.30 -6.71 19.44
N LEU A 120 22.36 -6.03 18.99
CA LEU A 120 22.24 -4.69 18.38
C LEU A 120 21.46 -4.74 17.06
N ALA A 121 21.75 -5.75 16.23
CA ALA A 121 21.06 -5.93 14.95
C ALA A 121 19.56 -6.17 15.14
N LEU A 122 19.17 -7.05 16.06
CA LEU A 122 17.75 -7.32 16.34
C LEU A 122 17.03 -6.08 16.87
N THR A 123 17.64 -5.29 17.77
CA THR A 123 17.06 -4.02 18.25
C THR A 123 16.82 -3.02 17.11
N ARG A 124 17.68 -3.01 16.09
CA ARG A 124 17.54 -2.15 14.91
C ARG A 124 16.51 -2.68 13.91
N LEU A 125 16.46 -3.98 13.68
CA LEU A 125 15.67 -4.60 12.61
C LEU A 125 14.24 -4.99 13.02
N ILE A 126 14.04 -5.40 14.28
CA ILE A 126 12.73 -5.79 14.80
C ILE A 126 11.92 -4.51 15.07
N LYS A 127 10.94 -4.27 14.20
CA LYS A 127 10.05 -3.09 14.22
C LYS A 127 8.57 -3.45 14.08
N ASP A 128 8.27 -4.74 14.03
CA ASP A 128 6.91 -5.29 14.01
C ASP A 128 6.03 -4.85 12.84
N ASN A 129 6.67 -4.41 11.76
CA ASN A 129 6.02 -4.21 10.50
C ASN A 129 5.63 -5.56 9.88
N ILE A 130 4.60 -5.52 9.04
CA ILE A 130 4.06 -6.69 8.35
C ILE A 130 3.71 -6.34 6.90
N ALA A 131 3.55 -7.37 6.08
CA ALA A 131 2.81 -7.29 4.83
C ALA A 131 1.77 -8.43 4.73
N LEU A 132 0.62 -8.12 4.16
CA LEU A 132 -0.45 -9.05 3.82
C LEU A 132 -0.55 -9.17 2.31
N ILE A 133 -0.42 -10.38 1.77
CA ILE A 133 -0.52 -10.64 0.33
C ILE A 133 -1.68 -11.59 0.08
N ALA A 134 -2.63 -11.17 -0.75
CA ALA A 134 -3.79 -11.95 -1.17
C ALA A 134 -3.67 -12.31 -2.64
N VAL A 135 -3.77 -13.59 -2.97
CA VAL A 135 -4.01 -14.05 -4.34
C VAL A 135 -5.50 -14.32 -4.46
N LEU A 136 -6.14 -13.60 -5.37
CA LEU A 136 -7.56 -13.63 -5.65
C LEU A 136 -7.80 -14.18 -7.05
N GLU A 137 -8.93 -14.88 -7.22
CA GLU A 137 -9.43 -15.32 -8.52
C GLU A 137 -10.65 -14.48 -8.89
N ALA A 138 -10.59 -13.83 -10.05
CA ALA A 138 -11.69 -13.07 -10.61
C ALA A 138 -12.80 -14.01 -11.11
N LYS A 139 -14.04 -13.70 -10.74
CA LYS A 139 -15.25 -14.44 -11.11
C LYS A 139 -15.96 -13.86 -12.34
N PHE A 140 -15.49 -12.73 -12.85
CA PHE A 140 -16.05 -12.10 -14.04
C PHE A 140 -15.38 -12.67 -15.29
N SER A 141 -16.18 -13.38 -16.09
CA SER A 141 -15.75 -13.96 -17.36
C SER A 141 -15.49 -12.85 -18.39
N ASN A 142 -14.22 -12.58 -18.68
CA ASN A 142 -13.82 -11.85 -19.90
C ASN A 142 -13.53 -12.80 -21.08
N HIS A 143 -13.80 -14.09 -20.93
CA HIS A 143 -13.67 -15.05 -22.01
C HIS A 143 -15.01 -15.18 -22.73
N GLY A 144 -15.11 -14.51 -23.88
CA GLY A 144 -15.86 -15.08 -24.99
C GLY A 144 -15.42 -16.53 -25.22
N THR A 145 -16.26 -17.29 -25.92
CA THR A 145 -16.29 -18.74 -26.17
C THR A 145 -14.98 -19.49 -26.53
N GLU A 146 -13.81 -18.88 -26.42
CA GLU A 146 -12.54 -19.42 -26.92
C GLU A 146 -11.64 -20.10 -25.86
N ASN A 147 -11.88 -19.97 -24.55
CA ASN A 147 -11.09 -20.73 -23.55
C ASN A 147 -11.84 -20.97 -22.22
N PRO A 148 -12.77 -21.94 -22.17
CA PRO A 148 -13.40 -22.37 -20.92
C PRO A 148 -12.36 -23.11 -20.05
N GLY A 149 -11.78 -22.42 -19.06
CA GLY A 149 -10.92 -23.06 -18.05
C GLY A 149 -9.73 -22.24 -17.52
N LYS A 150 -9.44 -21.05 -18.07
CA LYS A 150 -8.32 -20.25 -17.56
C LYS A 150 -8.75 -19.36 -16.40
N ARG A 151 -8.23 -19.67 -15.21
CA ARG A 151 -8.41 -18.85 -14.00
C ARG A 151 -7.76 -17.49 -14.19
N GLN A 152 -8.50 -16.40 -13.99
CA GLN A 152 -7.93 -15.06 -13.98
C GLN A 152 -7.56 -14.70 -12.54
N LEU A 153 -6.26 -14.64 -12.27
CA LEU A 153 -5.73 -14.33 -10.93
C LEU A 153 -5.36 -12.85 -10.81
N LEU A 154 -5.35 -12.35 -9.57
CA LEU A 154 -4.85 -11.03 -9.17
C LEU A 154 -4.11 -11.19 -7.84
N CYS A 155 -2.89 -10.65 -7.76
CA CYS A 155 -2.14 -10.57 -6.51
C CYS A 155 -2.29 -9.16 -5.93
N VAL A 156 -2.71 -9.04 -4.68
CA VAL A 156 -2.83 -7.77 -3.96
C VAL A 156 -1.94 -7.83 -2.73
N ALA A 157 -0.91 -7.00 -2.70
CA ALA A 157 -0.05 -6.81 -1.54
C ALA A 157 -0.46 -5.53 -0.80
N ASN A 158 -0.51 -5.61 0.52
CA ASN A 158 -0.71 -4.51 1.44
C ASN A 158 0.41 -4.53 2.48
N THR A 159 1.02 -3.40 2.76
CA THR A 159 2.09 -3.31 3.77
C THR A 159 2.03 -2.00 4.52
N HIS A 160 2.60 -2.00 5.72
CA HIS A 160 2.90 -0.78 6.46
C HIS A 160 4.35 -0.86 6.95
N ILE A 161 5.24 -0.19 6.22
CA ILE A 161 6.71 -0.16 6.40
C ILE A 161 7.10 0.74 7.58
N ASN A 162 8.26 0.47 8.18
CA ASN A 162 8.77 1.19 9.34
C ASN A 162 8.70 2.74 9.19
N ILE A 163 8.14 3.41 10.20
CA ILE A 163 7.94 4.87 10.22
C ILE A 163 9.24 5.66 10.48
N HIS A 164 10.14 5.16 11.34
CA HIS A 164 11.31 5.92 11.80
C HIS A 164 12.21 6.41 10.64
N HIS A 165 12.35 7.73 10.51
CA HIS A 165 13.08 8.38 9.41
C HIS A 165 14.58 8.04 9.36
N ASP A 166 15.20 7.75 10.51
CA ASP A 166 16.63 7.41 10.61
C ASP A 166 16.96 5.95 10.25
N LEU A 167 15.95 5.12 10.02
CA LEU A 167 16.08 3.70 9.71
C LEU A 167 15.86 3.42 8.23
N LYS A 168 16.46 4.23 7.35
CA LYS A 168 16.30 4.12 5.89
C LYS A 168 16.76 2.77 5.35
N ASP A 169 17.84 2.22 5.90
CA ASP A 169 18.32 0.87 5.64
C ASP A 169 17.29 -0.21 5.97
N VAL A 170 16.60 -0.07 7.10
CA VAL A 170 15.54 -1.00 7.52
C VAL A 170 14.33 -0.87 6.58
N LYS A 171 13.90 0.35 6.25
CA LYS A 171 12.80 0.58 5.29
C LYS A 171 13.12 -0.05 3.94
N LEU A 172 14.30 0.22 3.40
CA LEU A 172 14.75 -0.32 2.11
C LEU A 172 14.82 -1.85 2.14
N TRP A 173 15.34 -2.43 3.22
CA TRP A 173 15.41 -3.88 3.38
C TRP A 173 14.01 -4.53 3.48
N GLN A 174 13.06 -3.92 4.20
CA GLN A 174 11.67 -4.40 4.27
C GLN A 174 11.00 -4.37 2.89
N VAL A 175 11.14 -3.25 2.16
CA VAL A 175 10.62 -3.10 0.79
C VAL A 175 11.24 -4.12 -0.16
N HIS A 176 12.56 -4.29 -0.12
CA HIS A 176 13.26 -5.28 -0.93
C HIS A 176 12.79 -6.71 -0.60
N THR A 177 12.62 -7.03 0.68
CA THR A 177 12.13 -8.35 1.13
C THR A 177 10.73 -8.64 0.61
N LEU A 178 9.82 -7.66 0.68
CA LEU A 178 8.46 -7.77 0.11
C LEU A 178 8.52 -8.03 -1.40
N LEU A 179 9.29 -7.24 -2.14
CA LEU A 179 9.40 -7.34 -3.60
C LEU A 179 9.99 -8.68 -4.04
N LYS A 180 10.99 -9.22 -3.33
CA LYS A 180 11.50 -10.58 -3.56
C LYS A 180 10.45 -11.67 -3.30
N GLY A 181 9.59 -11.48 -2.31
CA GLY A 181 8.43 -12.36 -2.08
C GLY A 181 7.47 -12.33 -3.27
N LEU A 182 7.14 -11.14 -3.75
CA LEU A 182 6.24 -10.93 -4.88
C LEU A 182 6.82 -11.47 -6.20
N GLU A 183 8.11 -11.32 -6.47
CA GLU A 183 8.78 -11.93 -7.63
C GLU A 183 8.61 -13.46 -7.67
N LYS A 184 8.73 -14.13 -6.51
CA LYS A 184 8.53 -15.59 -6.44
C LYS A 184 7.10 -15.98 -6.82
N ILE A 185 6.12 -15.16 -6.41
CA ILE A 185 4.71 -15.36 -6.78
C ILE A 185 4.53 -15.10 -8.29
N ALA A 186 5.11 -14.02 -8.82
CA ALA A 186 5.03 -13.65 -10.23
C ALA A 186 5.58 -14.76 -11.14
N VAL A 187 6.75 -15.31 -10.82
CA VAL A 187 7.38 -16.40 -11.57
C VAL A 187 6.51 -17.68 -11.58
N SER A 188 5.80 -17.95 -10.49
CA SER A 188 5.03 -19.18 -10.35
C SER A 188 3.73 -19.22 -11.18
N ALA A 189 3.14 -18.06 -11.51
CA ALA A 189 1.79 -18.03 -12.05
C ALA A 189 1.47 -16.83 -12.97
N ASP A 190 2.46 -16.00 -13.32
CA ASP A 190 2.33 -14.91 -14.28
C ASP A 190 1.11 -14.00 -14.00
N ILE A 191 0.99 -13.62 -12.72
CA ILE A 191 -0.19 -12.99 -12.10
C ILE A 191 -0.02 -11.45 -12.09
N PRO A 192 -1.01 -10.68 -12.59
CA PRO A 192 -1.05 -9.22 -12.40
C PRO A 192 -1.01 -8.84 -10.92
N MET A 193 -0.29 -7.78 -10.56
CA MET A 193 -0.11 -7.39 -9.17
C MET A 193 -0.52 -5.94 -8.90
N LEU A 194 -1.13 -5.74 -7.75
CA LEU A 194 -1.30 -4.47 -7.08
C LEU A 194 -0.45 -4.50 -5.80
N VAL A 195 0.39 -3.49 -5.61
CA VAL A 195 1.25 -3.35 -4.44
C VAL A 195 0.91 -2.03 -3.77
N CYS A 196 0.11 -2.14 -2.71
CA CYS A 196 -0.45 -1.03 -1.97
C CYS A 196 0.19 -0.94 -0.58
N GLY A 197 0.15 0.24 0.02
CA GLY A 197 0.51 0.40 1.43
C GLY A 197 1.05 1.77 1.77
N ASP A 198 1.23 1.98 3.07
CA ASP A 198 2.07 3.04 3.61
C ASP A 198 3.52 2.54 3.61
N PHE A 199 4.34 3.13 2.75
CA PHE A 199 5.75 2.81 2.62
C PHE A 199 6.63 3.68 3.52
N ASN A 200 6.07 4.70 4.17
CA ASN A 200 6.79 5.67 5.00
C ASN A 200 8.05 6.20 4.30
N SER A 201 7.98 6.33 2.97
CA SER A 201 9.11 6.61 2.09
C SER A 201 8.68 7.64 1.06
N THR A 202 9.33 8.80 1.09
CA THR A 202 9.02 9.89 0.16
C THR A 202 9.53 9.61 -1.25
N PRO A 203 8.92 10.23 -2.28
CA PRO A 203 9.42 10.15 -3.64
C PRO A 203 10.90 10.55 -3.72
N GLY A 204 11.68 9.80 -4.49
CA GLY A 204 13.13 10.01 -4.63
C GLY A 204 14.00 9.28 -3.59
N SER A 205 13.44 8.82 -2.48
CA SER A 205 14.16 7.95 -1.52
C SER A 205 14.63 6.63 -2.16
N THR A 206 15.57 5.93 -1.52
CA THR A 206 16.02 4.61 -2.00
C THR A 206 14.90 3.57 -2.08
N SER A 207 14.02 3.53 -1.07
CA SER A 207 12.86 2.63 -1.05
C SER A 207 11.89 2.93 -2.19
N HIS A 208 11.55 4.21 -2.41
CA HIS A 208 10.71 4.63 -3.53
C HIS A 208 11.38 4.32 -4.87
N GLY A 209 12.67 4.63 -5.00
CA GLY A 209 13.45 4.32 -6.19
C GLY A 209 13.47 2.83 -6.52
N LEU A 210 13.60 1.97 -5.52
CA LEU A 210 13.51 0.53 -5.71
C LEU A 210 12.14 0.12 -6.28
N LEU A 211 11.03 0.60 -5.69
CA LEU A 211 9.67 0.33 -6.17
C LEU A 211 9.42 0.86 -7.60
N ALA A 212 9.78 2.11 -7.85
CA ALA A 212 9.42 2.82 -9.07
C ALA A 212 10.36 2.53 -10.25
N ARG A 213 11.62 2.17 -10.00
CA ARG A 213 12.64 1.94 -11.04
C ARG A 213 13.13 0.50 -11.10
N GLY A 214 12.67 -0.37 -10.20
CA GLY A 214 13.13 -1.75 -10.09
C GLY A 214 14.53 -1.90 -9.51
N LYS A 215 15.21 -0.81 -9.16
CA LYS A 215 16.58 -0.83 -8.61
C LYS A 215 16.88 0.46 -7.86
N VAL A 216 17.80 0.36 -6.91
CA VAL A 216 18.35 1.55 -6.23
C VAL A 216 19.35 2.29 -7.12
N ASP A 217 19.49 3.59 -6.89
CA ASP A 217 20.66 4.33 -7.38
C ASP A 217 21.85 4.03 -6.48
N LEU A 218 22.93 3.49 -7.08
CA LEU A 218 24.12 3.05 -6.35
C LEU A 218 24.90 4.21 -5.71
N LEU A 219 24.67 5.45 -6.17
CA LEU A 219 25.29 6.65 -5.61
C LEU A 219 24.38 7.38 -4.61
N HIS A 220 23.21 6.82 -4.29
CA HIS A 220 22.27 7.47 -3.40
C HIS A 220 22.84 7.59 -1.97
N PRO A 221 22.79 8.77 -1.33
CA PRO A 221 23.40 9.01 -0.02
C PRO A 221 22.84 8.11 1.09
N ASP A 222 21.55 7.74 1.03
CA ASP A 222 20.95 6.78 1.98
C ASP A 222 21.70 5.44 2.08
N LEU A 223 22.38 5.00 1.02
CA LEU A 223 23.15 3.74 1.03
C LEU A 223 24.45 3.83 1.84
N ALA A 224 24.91 5.04 2.17
CA ALA A 224 26.08 5.24 3.02
C ALA A 224 25.83 4.82 4.47
N VAL A 225 24.56 4.81 4.91
CA VAL A 225 24.15 4.44 6.26
C VAL A 225 23.65 3.00 6.28
N ASP A 226 24.59 2.05 6.31
CA ASP A 226 24.33 0.61 6.45
C ASP A 226 25.17 0.01 7.59
N PRO A 227 24.84 0.31 8.85
CA PRO A 227 25.67 -0.07 10.01
C PRO A 227 25.73 -1.59 10.22
N LEU A 228 24.80 -2.36 9.64
CA LEU A 228 24.72 -3.82 9.77
C LEU A 228 25.19 -4.55 8.51
N GLY A 229 25.52 -3.85 7.43
CA GLY A 229 25.92 -4.46 6.16
C GLY A 229 24.78 -5.22 5.46
N ILE A 230 23.51 -4.97 5.80
CA ILE A 230 22.34 -5.73 5.34
C ILE A 230 21.95 -5.40 3.89
N LEU A 231 22.47 -4.29 3.36
CA LEU A 231 22.19 -3.80 2.02
C LEU A 231 23.24 -4.26 1.00
N ARG A 232 24.25 -5.03 1.41
CA ARG A 232 25.38 -5.39 0.56
C ARG A 232 25.19 -6.70 -0.22
N PRO A 233 25.69 -6.78 -1.46
CA PRO A 233 26.14 -5.66 -2.28
C PRO A 233 24.93 -4.83 -2.80
N PRO A 234 25.01 -3.49 -2.86
CA PRO A 234 23.89 -2.67 -3.30
C PRO A 234 23.40 -2.98 -4.73
N SER A 235 24.28 -3.54 -5.57
CA SER A 235 23.93 -4.02 -6.92
C SER A 235 22.86 -5.12 -6.94
N LYS A 236 22.65 -5.82 -5.82
CA LYS A 236 21.59 -6.83 -5.68
C LYS A 236 20.27 -6.28 -5.18
N LEU A 237 20.18 -4.98 -4.84
CA LEU A 237 18.94 -4.33 -4.45
C LEU A 237 18.15 -3.93 -5.71
N SER A 238 17.51 -4.94 -6.31
CA SER A 238 16.72 -4.80 -7.54
C SER A 238 15.61 -5.85 -7.62
N HIS A 239 14.62 -5.61 -8.48
CA HIS A 239 13.56 -6.54 -8.86
C HIS A 239 13.16 -6.34 -10.33
N GLN A 240 12.46 -7.34 -10.87
CA GLN A 240 12.03 -7.43 -12.27
C GLN A 240 10.54 -7.20 -12.46
N LEU A 241 9.77 -7.00 -11.38
CA LEU A 241 8.36 -6.65 -11.48
C LEU A 241 8.19 -5.32 -12.26
N PRO A 242 7.35 -5.26 -13.31
CA PRO A 242 7.15 -4.06 -14.13
C PRO A 242 6.20 -3.08 -13.42
N LEU A 243 6.58 -2.64 -12.22
CA LEU A 243 5.75 -1.79 -11.37
C LEU A 243 5.75 -0.34 -11.86
N VAL A 244 4.56 0.27 -11.84
CA VAL A 244 4.35 1.71 -12.10
C VAL A 244 3.42 2.26 -11.02
N SER A 245 3.71 3.45 -10.49
CA SER A 245 2.80 4.16 -9.57
C SER A 245 1.53 4.56 -10.32
N ALA A 246 0.36 4.18 -9.81
CA ALA A 246 -0.92 4.49 -10.44
C ALA A 246 -1.12 6.00 -10.62
N TYR A 247 -0.83 6.78 -9.58
CA TYR A 247 -1.03 8.23 -9.57
C TYR A 247 -0.05 9.00 -10.46
N SER A 248 1.08 8.40 -10.82
CA SER A 248 1.99 8.99 -11.82
C SER A 248 1.35 9.18 -13.20
N SER A 249 0.20 8.53 -13.45
CA SER A 249 -0.60 8.72 -14.67
C SER A 249 -1.09 10.16 -14.82
N PHE A 250 -1.39 10.88 -13.73
CA PHE A 250 -1.81 12.30 -13.81
C PHE A 250 -0.74 13.19 -14.45
N ALA A 251 0.54 12.92 -14.21
CA ALA A 251 1.62 13.67 -14.84
C ALA A 251 1.75 13.38 -16.35
N ARG A 252 1.36 12.17 -16.79
CA ARG A 252 1.50 11.71 -18.18
C ARG A 252 0.35 12.16 -19.08
N MET A 253 -0.78 12.58 -18.52
CA MET A 253 -1.98 13.03 -19.25
C MET A 253 -1.90 14.51 -19.68
N ALA A 254 -0.73 14.98 -20.10
CA ALA A 254 -0.55 16.35 -20.58
C ALA A 254 -1.43 16.65 -21.82
N GLY A 255 -2.27 17.68 -21.74
CA GLY A 255 -3.13 18.12 -22.86
C GLY A 255 -4.50 17.44 -22.96
N ALA A 256 -4.92 16.65 -21.96
CA ALA A 256 -6.19 15.89 -22.00
C ALA A 256 -7.44 16.67 -21.52
N GLY A 257 -7.34 17.97 -21.21
CA GLY A 257 -8.47 18.82 -20.81
C GLY A 257 -8.26 19.60 -19.51
N TYR A 258 -9.17 20.53 -19.21
CA TYR A 258 -9.07 21.53 -18.12
C TYR A 258 -9.04 20.89 -16.70
N ASP A 259 -9.72 19.76 -16.51
CA ASP A 259 -9.77 19.04 -15.22
C ASP A 259 -8.42 18.36 -14.90
N PHE A 260 -7.71 17.87 -15.91
CA PHE A 260 -6.40 17.24 -15.73
C PHE A 260 -5.29 18.25 -15.41
N ASP A 261 -5.44 19.50 -15.83
CA ASP A 261 -4.49 20.56 -15.49
C ASP A 261 -4.53 20.91 -13.99
N HIS A 262 -5.69 20.76 -13.34
CA HIS A 262 -5.79 20.90 -11.88
C HIS A 262 -5.05 19.79 -11.15
N GLN A 263 -5.26 18.54 -11.57
CA GLN A 263 -4.56 17.40 -10.95
C GLN A 263 -3.04 17.50 -11.13
N ARG A 264 -2.56 17.99 -12.28
CA ARG A 264 -1.12 18.17 -12.52
C ARG A 264 -0.47 19.13 -11.53
N ARG A 265 -1.17 20.18 -11.08
CA ARG A 265 -0.64 21.10 -10.05
C ARG A 265 -0.50 20.44 -8.68
N ARG A 266 -1.16 19.31 -8.45
CA ARG A 266 -1.08 18.49 -7.24
C ARG A 266 -0.05 17.37 -7.36
N MET A 267 0.76 17.37 -8.42
CA MET A 267 1.85 16.42 -8.65
C MET A 267 3.21 17.13 -8.54
N ASP A 268 4.20 16.44 -7.99
CA ASP A 268 5.59 16.87 -8.06
C ASP A 268 6.15 16.62 -9.49
N PRO A 269 6.64 17.64 -10.20
CA PRO A 269 7.09 17.50 -11.59
C PRO A 269 8.40 16.73 -11.74
N SER A 270 9.18 16.56 -10.67
CA SER A 270 10.45 15.84 -10.69
C SER A 270 10.27 14.34 -10.49
N THR A 271 9.30 13.95 -9.66
CA THR A 271 9.06 12.55 -9.31
C THR A 271 7.81 11.97 -9.96
N ASN A 272 6.92 12.81 -10.47
CA ASN A 272 5.59 12.46 -10.97
C ASN A 272 4.71 11.75 -9.93
N GLU A 273 4.95 11.97 -8.64
CA GLU A 273 4.08 11.48 -7.57
C GLU A 273 3.21 12.63 -7.03
N PRO A 274 2.11 12.35 -6.31
CA PRO A 274 1.34 13.38 -5.63
C PRO A 274 2.24 14.25 -4.74
N LEU A 275 1.84 15.50 -4.49
CA LEU A 275 2.53 16.35 -3.52
C LEU A 275 2.46 15.78 -2.11
N PHE A 276 1.31 15.22 -1.74
CA PHE A 276 1.14 14.57 -0.45
C PHE A 276 0.10 13.45 -0.48
N THR A 277 0.29 12.50 0.43
CA THR A 277 -0.73 11.50 0.82
C THR A 277 -0.94 11.46 2.33
N ASN A 278 0.00 12.00 3.11
CA ASN A 278 -0.12 12.29 4.53
C ASN A 278 0.05 13.80 4.76
N CYS A 279 -0.79 14.38 5.63
CA CYS A 279 -0.79 15.81 5.93
C CYS A 279 -1.02 16.07 7.43
N THR A 280 0.03 16.01 8.23
CA THR A 280 0.02 16.40 9.64
C THR A 280 0.53 17.83 9.83
N ARG A 281 0.56 18.30 11.09
CA ARG A 281 1.15 19.61 11.43
C ARG A 281 2.65 19.66 11.10
N ASP A 282 3.36 18.56 11.36
CA ASP A 282 4.82 18.52 11.37
C ASP A 282 5.40 17.84 10.10
N PHE A 283 4.55 17.16 9.31
CA PHE A 283 4.95 16.52 8.07
C PHE A 283 3.85 16.60 7.01
N THR A 284 4.22 16.87 5.76
CA THR A 284 3.35 16.75 4.60
C THR A 284 4.15 16.20 3.44
N GLY A 285 3.66 15.12 2.84
CA GLY A 285 4.37 14.44 1.78
C GLY A 285 3.71 13.13 1.39
N THR A 286 4.17 12.58 0.27
CA THR A 286 3.66 11.33 -0.28
C THR A 286 4.43 10.17 0.34
N ILE A 287 3.69 9.25 0.98
CA ILE A 287 4.24 8.03 1.59
C ILE A 287 3.36 6.80 1.31
N ASP A 288 2.16 7.02 0.77
CA ASP A 288 1.20 5.99 0.40
C ASP A 288 1.19 5.80 -1.11
N TYR A 289 1.15 4.55 -1.56
CA TYR A 289 1.24 4.25 -3.00
C TYR A 289 0.33 3.10 -3.39
N ILE A 290 -0.16 3.14 -4.64
CA ILE A 290 -0.70 2.00 -5.36
C ILE A 290 0.20 1.76 -6.57
N PHE A 291 1.10 0.79 -6.49
CA PHE A 291 1.88 0.32 -7.63
C PHE A 291 1.16 -0.83 -8.33
N TYR A 292 1.28 -0.91 -9.65
CA TYR A 292 0.68 -1.99 -10.44
C TYR A 292 1.62 -2.53 -11.52
N THR A 293 1.44 -3.78 -11.94
CA THR A 293 2.20 -4.37 -13.05
C THR A 293 1.70 -3.87 -14.41
N ALA A 294 2.44 -2.95 -15.04
CA ALA A 294 2.00 -2.23 -16.24
C ALA A 294 2.01 -3.05 -17.54
N ASP A 295 2.57 -4.25 -17.52
CA ASP A 295 2.51 -5.21 -18.62
C ASP A 295 1.19 -6.00 -18.67
N SER A 296 0.36 -5.88 -17.63
CA SER A 296 -0.83 -6.69 -17.41
C SER A 296 -2.04 -5.90 -16.94
N LEU A 297 -1.85 -4.68 -16.44
CA LEU A 297 -2.91 -3.76 -16.02
C LEU A 297 -2.73 -2.38 -16.66
N THR A 298 -3.81 -1.68 -16.93
CA THR A 298 -3.85 -0.24 -17.28
C THR A 298 -4.71 0.50 -16.28
N VAL A 299 -4.30 1.71 -15.89
CA VAL A 299 -5.13 2.63 -15.11
C VAL A 299 -6.19 3.25 -16.03
N GLU A 300 -7.45 3.18 -15.62
CA GLU A 300 -8.60 3.77 -16.31
C GLU A 300 -9.01 5.09 -15.69
N SER A 301 -9.06 5.14 -14.37
CA SER A 301 -9.47 6.31 -13.61
C SER A 301 -8.77 6.33 -12.27
N LEU A 302 -8.66 7.52 -11.70
CA LEU A 302 -8.04 7.80 -10.41
C LEU A 302 -8.97 8.73 -9.64
N LEU A 303 -9.07 8.53 -8.33
CA LEU A 303 -9.67 9.52 -7.46
C LEU A 303 -8.80 10.76 -7.43
N GLU A 304 -9.46 11.91 -7.58
CA GLU A 304 -8.82 13.22 -7.57
C GLU A 304 -8.01 13.45 -6.29
N LEU A 305 -6.82 14.04 -6.46
CA LEU A 305 -5.99 14.46 -5.34
C LEU A 305 -6.62 15.66 -4.65
N LEU A 306 -6.45 15.77 -3.34
CA LEU A 306 -6.95 16.91 -2.60
C LEU A 306 -5.96 18.08 -2.65
N ASP A 307 -6.48 19.28 -2.44
CA ASP A 307 -5.70 20.51 -2.39
C ASP A 307 -5.23 20.78 -0.96
N GLU A 308 -3.96 21.13 -0.78
CA GLU A 308 -3.37 21.32 0.55
C GLU A 308 -4.01 22.48 1.31
N ASP A 309 -4.24 23.62 0.64
CA ASP A 309 -4.86 24.80 1.24
C ASP A 309 -6.27 24.48 1.73
N SER A 310 -6.98 23.58 1.03
CA SER A 310 -8.30 23.12 1.42
C SER A 310 -8.29 22.23 2.68
N LEU A 311 -7.26 21.41 2.86
CA LEU A 311 -7.12 20.51 4.02
C LEU A 311 -6.56 21.22 5.26
N ARG A 312 -5.67 22.20 5.07
CA ARG A 312 -5.04 22.95 6.17
C ARG A 312 -5.89 24.08 6.73
N LYS A 313 -7.14 24.28 6.26
CA LYS A 313 -8.06 25.29 6.82
C LYS A 313 -8.21 25.17 8.34
N ASP A 314 -8.14 23.95 8.87
CA ASP A 314 -8.20 23.64 10.29
C ASP A 314 -6.82 23.23 10.89
N THR A 315 -5.72 23.73 10.32
CA THR A 315 -4.29 23.46 10.68
C THR A 315 -3.67 22.21 10.03
N ALA A 316 -4.27 21.03 10.20
CA ALA A 316 -3.73 19.75 9.71
C ALA A 316 -4.80 18.64 9.73
N LEU A 317 -4.44 17.44 9.26
CA LEU A 317 -5.22 16.22 9.45
C LEU A 317 -4.73 15.40 10.67
N PRO A 318 -5.59 14.60 11.33
CA PRO A 318 -7.05 14.54 11.15
C PRO A 318 -7.73 15.85 11.59
N SER A 319 -8.98 16.05 11.16
CA SER A 319 -9.79 17.23 11.48
C SER A 319 -11.23 16.81 11.78
N PRO A 320 -12.13 17.72 12.24
CA PRO A 320 -13.53 17.39 12.47
C PRO A 320 -14.26 16.83 11.24
N VAL A 321 -13.75 17.06 10.02
CA VAL A 321 -14.31 16.58 8.75
C VAL A 321 -13.55 15.38 8.19
N TRP A 322 -12.30 15.17 8.61
CA TRP A 322 -11.40 14.15 8.06
C TRP A 322 -10.87 13.24 9.17
N SER A 323 -11.22 11.96 9.12
CA SER A 323 -10.97 11.00 10.21
C SER A 323 -9.55 10.41 10.25
N SER A 324 -8.69 10.74 9.29
CA SER A 324 -7.31 10.25 9.19
C SER A 324 -6.36 11.38 8.80
N ASP A 325 -5.10 11.27 9.18
CA ASP A 325 -3.99 12.09 8.70
C ASP A 325 -3.48 11.71 7.29
N HIS A 326 -3.92 10.55 6.78
CA HIS A 326 -3.71 10.12 5.40
C HIS A 326 -4.95 10.38 4.54
N ILE A 327 -4.73 10.68 3.27
CA ILE A 327 -5.79 10.74 2.25
C ILE A 327 -5.92 9.38 1.56
N ALA A 328 -7.17 8.98 1.29
CA ALA A 328 -7.41 7.73 0.59
C ALA A 328 -6.97 7.83 -0.88
N LEU A 329 -6.30 6.79 -1.38
CA LEU A 329 -6.02 6.62 -2.80
C LEU A 329 -7.03 5.64 -3.39
N LEU A 330 -7.48 5.89 -4.62
CA LEU A 330 -8.40 5.00 -5.32
C LEU A 330 -8.08 5.01 -6.81
N ALA A 331 -7.98 3.81 -7.39
CA ALA A 331 -7.66 3.62 -8.78
C ALA A 331 -8.53 2.52 -9.39
N GLU A 332 -9.02 2.75 -10.60
CA GLU A 332 -9.64 1.72 -11.43
C GLU A 332 -8.67 1.22 -12.49
N PHE A 333 -8.63 -0.09 -12.66
CA PHE A 333 -7.76 -0.80 -13.57
C PHE A 333 -8.53 -1.67 -14.55
N ARG A 334 -7.97 -1.82 -15.75
CA ARG A 334 -8.36 -2.82 -16.73
C ARG A 334 -7.22 -3.82 -16.92
N CYS A 335 -7.57 -5.10 -16.99
CA CYS A 335 -6.60 -6.14 -17.37
C CYS A 335 -6.31 -6.05 -18.85
N ILE A 336 -5.02 -6.07 -19.22
CA ILE A 336 -4.59 -6.13 -20.61
C ILE A 336 -4.80 -7.57 -21.11
N PRO A 337 -5.60 -7.78 -22.18
CA PRO A 337 -5.72 -9.09 -22.79
C PRO A 337 -4.36 -9.53 -23.35
N ARG A 338 -3.84 -10.66 -22.88
CA ARG A 338 -2.62 -11.23 -23.46
C ARG A 338 -2.95 -11.95 -24.76
N ASN A 339 -2.67 -11.31 -25.90
CA ASN A 339 -2.45 -12.03 -27.15
C ASN A 339 -1.08 -12.70 -27.05
N ARG A 340 -1.04 -13.99 -26.70
CA ARG A 340 0.22 -14.75 -26.78
C ARG A 340 0.61 -14.83 -28.26
N ARG A 341 1.83 -14.41 -28.58
CA ARG A 341 2.52 -14.79 -29.81
C ARG A 341 2.87 -16.27 -29.78
#